data_AF-A0AAV3SFD4-F1
#
_entry.id   AF-A0AAV3SFD4-F1
#
_cell.length_a   1.000
_cell.length_b   1.000
_cell.length_c   1.000
_cell.angle_alpha   90.00
_cell.angle_beta   90.00
_cell.angle_gamma   90.00
#
_symmetry.space_group_name_H-M   'P 1'
#
loop_
_entity.id
_entity.type
_entity.pdbx_description
1 polymer ?
#
loop_
_entity_poly.entity_id
_entity_poly.type
_entity_poly.pdbx_seq_one_letter_code
_entity_poly.pdbx_strand_id
1 'polypeptide(L)'
;MIDANAPIDEAILKAIARTLRTDDRVAEVVLISGDGTSEHKHLAVTVDPARYPAFVREADLNIQWYRNDGFTIQYTEIHTDSTDGQNVWQCRWDRQSSTHSTREHFHPPPGAGEPTDSQFPDDYRSVLSMVLAAVRARIEECWQDYEETG
;
A
#
# COMPACT_ATOMS: atom_id res chain seq x y z
N MET A 1 6.60 -7.00 22.68
CA MET A 1 6.50 -8.16 21.77
C MET A 1 5.30 -7.93 20.89
N ILE A 2 5.47 -8.02 19.56
CA ILE A 2 4.38 -7.96 18.58
C ILE A 2 3.43 -9.11 18.88
N ASP A 3 2.11 -8.89 18.93
CA ASP A 3 1.19 -10.01 18.76
C ASP A 3 1.08 -10.28 17.26
N ALA A 4 2.13 -10.91 16.71
CA ALA A 4 2.32 -11.17 15.27
C ALA A 4 1.30 -12.18 14.70
N ASN A 5 0.30 -12.55 15.50
CA ASN A 5 -0.69 -13.59 15.23
C ASN A 5 -2.13 -13.09 15.31
N ALA A 6 -2.36 -11.77 15.36
CA ALA A 6 -3.73 -11.28 15.24
C ALA A 6 -4.33 -11.82 13.93
N PRO A 7 -5.55 -12.38 13.96
CA PRO A 7 -6.16 -12.92 12.76
C PRO A 7 -6.49 -11.77 11.79
N ILE A 8 -6.41 -12.06 10.49
CA ILE A 8 -6.83 -11.13 9.44
C ILE A 8 -8.31 -10.76 9.62
N ASP A 9 -8.60 -9.47 9.50
CA ASP A 9 -9.96 -8.96 9.44
C ASP A 9 -10.47 -8.98 7.99
N GLU A 10 -11.01 -10.13 7.60
CA GLU A 10 -11.58 -10.31 6.27
C GLU A 10 -12.80 -9.41 6.01
N ALA A 11 -13.53 -9.00 7.04
CA ALA A 11 -14.68 -8.11 6.87
C ALA A 11 -14.20 -6.71 6.46
N ILE A 12 -13.14 -6.20 7.10
CA ILE A 12 -12.50 -4.93 6.71
C ILE A 12 -11.88 -5.06 5.31
N LEU A 13 -11.13 -6.13 5.01
CA LEU A 13 -10.56 -6.32 3.66
C LEU A 13 -11.65 -6.35 2.57
N LYS A 14 -12.78 -7.02 2.82
CA LYS A 14 -13.92 -7.03 1.90
C LYS A 14 -14.59 -5.65 1.76
N ALA A 15 -14.64 -4.86 2.83
CA ALA A 15 -15.15 -3.49 2.78
C ALA A 15 -14.23 -2.59 1.96
N ILE A 16 -12.91 -2.63 2.22
CA ILE A 16 -11.89 -1.93 1.44
C ILE A 16 -11.98 -2.33 -0.04
N ALA A 17 -12.08 -3.64 -0.33
CA ALA A 17 -12.21 -4.13 -1.70
C ALA A 17 -13.43 -3.58 -2.45
N ARG A 18 -14.58 -3.42 -1.76
CA ARG A 18 -15.77 -2.81 -2.35
C ARG A 18 -15.54 -1.34 -2.68
N THR A 19 -14.89 -0.59 -1.79
CA THR A 19 -14.54 0.81 -2.02
C THR A 19 -13.58 0.94 -3.22
N LEU A 20 -12.51 0.15 -3.24
CA LEU A 20 -11.49 0.22 -4.29
C LEU A 20 -12.03 -0.16 -5.67
N ARG A 21 -12.97 -1.10 -5.76
CA ARG A 21 -13.64 -1.45 -7.03
C ARG A 21 -14.49 -0.33 -7.63
N THR A 22 -14.80 0.71 -6.85
CA THR A 22 -15.51 1.90 -7.34
C THR A 22 -14.58 3.05 -7.70
N ASP A 23 -13.27 2.90 -7.44
CA ASP A 23 -12.27 3.90 -7.76
C ASP A 23 -11.84 3.74 -9.22
N ASP A 24 -11.94 4.82 -10.00
CA ASP A 24 -11.65 4.82 -11.43
C ASP A 24 -10.16 4.65 -11.75
N ARG A 25 -9.29 4.77 -10.74
CA ARG A 25 -7.84 4.55 -10.87
C ARG A 25 -7.45 3.09 -10.64
N VAL A 26 -8.37 2.24 -10.21
CA VAL A 26 -8.08 0.84 -9.88
C VAL A 26 -8.50 -0.05 -11.04
N ALA A 27 -7.54 -0.81 -11.59
CA ALA A 27 -7.80 -1.78 -12.66
C ALA A 27 -8.29 -3.11 -12.11
N GLU A 28 -7.72 -3.58 -11.00
CA GLU A 28 -8.04 -4.89 -10.44
C GLU A 28 -7.99 -4.90 -8.91
N VAL A 29 -8.86 -5.70 -8.30
CA VAL A 29 -8.89 -5.94 -6.84
C VAL A 29 -9.12 -7.42 -6.56
N VAL A 30 -8.08 -8.11 -6.08
CA VAL A 30 -8.07 -9.55 -5.77
C VAL A 30 -7.86 -9.76 -4.27
N LEU A 31 -8.76 -10.53 -3.64
CA LEU A 31 -8.55 -10.99 -2.27
C LEU A 31 -7.75 -12.30 -2.31
N ILE A 32 -6.46 -12.21 -2.03
CA ILE A 32 -5.58 -13.37 -1.95
C ILE A 32 -5.84 -14.09 -0.63
N SER A 33 -6.24 -15.35 -0.72
CA SER A 33 -6.45 -16.21 0.45
C SER A 33 -5.31 -17.21 0.50
N GLY A 34 -4.46 -17.14 1.52
CA GLY A 34 -3.49 -18.19 1.78
C GLY A 34 -4.19 -19.47 2.23
N ASP A 35 -3.91 -20.58 1.58
CA ASP A 35 -4.31 -21.93 1.98
C ASP A 35 -3.24 -22.66 2.83
N GLY A 36 -2.13 -21.98 3.17
CA GLY A 36 -1.01 -22.54 3.93
C GLY A 36 -0.03 -21.51 4.52
N THR A 37 0.96 -22.00 5.26
CA THR A 37 1.88 -21.30 6.19
C THR A 37 2.85 -20.28 5.58
N SER A 38 2.64 -19.81 4.36
CA SER A 38 3.59 -18.90 3.68
C SER A 38 2.97 -17.71 2.94
N GLU A 39 1.64 -17.67 2.77
CA GLU A 39 0.96 -16.50 2.22
C GLU A 39 -0.09 -15.99 3.21
N HIS A 40 0.14 -14.80 3.77
CA HIS A 40 -0.87 -14.17 4.62
C HIS A 40 -2.00 -13.63 3.73
N LYS A 41 -3.26 -13.89 4.12
CA LYS A 41 -4.43 -13.35 3.43
C LYS A 41 -4.34 -11.82 3.34
N HIS A 42 -4.42 -11.27 2.13
CA HIS A 42 -4.28 -9.85 1.86
C HIS A 42 -5.11 -9.44 0.63
N LEU A 43 -5.30 -8.13 0.46
CA LEU A 43 -5.89 -7.57 -0.74
C LEU A 43 -4.76 -7.09 -1.67
N ALA A 44 -4.68 -7.67 -2.86
CA ALA A 44 -3.82 -7.21 -3.94
C ALA A 44 -4.64 -6.32 -4.88
N VAL A 45 -4.12 -5.13 -5.15
CA VAL A 45 -4.82 -4.09 -5.91
C VAL A 45 -3.87 -3.57 -6.98
N THR A 46 -4.26 -3.69 -8.25
CA THR A 46 -3.49 -3.13 -9.36
C THR A 46 -4.05 -1.77 -9.71
N VAL A 47 -3.21 -0.75 -9.68
CA VAL A 47 -3.53 0.59 -10.14
C VAL A 47 -3.48 0.60 -11.66
N ASP A 48 -4.45 1.26 -12.29
CA ASP A 48 -4.57 1.31 -13.74
C ASP A 48 -3.30 1.92 -14.38
N PRO A 49 -2.56 1.16 -15.21
CA PRO A 49 -1.35 1.64 -15.88
C PRO A 49 -1.58 2.89 -16.73
N ALA A 50 -2.81 3.11 -17.24
CA ALA A 50 -3.15 4.31 -17.99
C ALA A 50 -3.09 5.60 -17.15
N ARG A 51 -2.96 5.49 -15.82
CA ARG A 51 -2.77 6.62 -14.91
C ARG A 51 -1.33 7.09 -14.81
N TYR A 52 -0.36 6.32 -15.31
CA TYR A 52 1.06 6.63 -15.19
C TYR A 52 1.71 7.01 -16.53
N PRO A 53 2.82 7.77 -16.49
CA PRO A 53 3.71 7.91 -17.64
C PRO A 53 4.37 6.57 -18.00
N ALA A 54 4.85 6.48 -19.24
CA ALA A 54 5.34 5.24 -19.83
C ALA A 54 6.52 4.57 -19.11
N PHE A 55 7.25 5.31 -18.25
CA PHE A 55 8.35 4.74 -17.48
C PHE A 55 7.89 3.87 -16.31
N VAL A 56 6.66 4.04 -15.81
CA VAL A 56 6.06 3.17 -14.78
C VAL A 56 5.31 2.05 -15.49
N ARG A 57 5.82 0.82 -15.39
CA ARG A 57 5.20 -0.36 -16.04
C ARG A 57 4.03 -0.91 -15.25
N GLU A 58 4.21 -1.01 -13.95
CA GLU A 58 3.29 -1.69 -13.03
C GLU A 58 3.22 -0.87 -11.74
N ALA A 59 2.05 -0.86 -11.11
CA ALA A 59 1.83 -0.18 -9.85
C ALA A 59 0.77 -0.95 -9.04
N ASP A 60 1.14 -1.37 -7.84
CA ASP A 60 0.34 -2.24 -6.99
C ASP A 60 0.25 -1.73 -5.56
N LEU A 61 -0.90 -1.99 -4.93
CA LEU A 61 -1.18 -1.72 -3.53
C LEU A 61 -1.56 -3.04 -2.85
N ASN A 62 -0.76 -3.45 -1.87
CA ASN A 62 -0.98 -4.64 -1.05
C ASN A 62 -1.46 -4.24 0.34
N ILE A 63 -2.61 -4.76 0.77
CA ILE A 63 -3.25 -4.38 2.05
C ILE A 63 -3.48 -5.62 2.91
N GLN A 64 -2.91 -5.61 4.11
CA GLN A 64 -3.22 -6.51 5.21
C GLN A 64 -3.87 -5.72 6.34
N TRP A 65 -4.95 -6.27 6.89
CA TRP A 65 -5.66 -5.68 8.02
C TRP A 65 -5.96 -6.76 9.06
N TYR A 66 -5.74 -6.44 10.33
CA TYR A 66 -5.82 -7.37 11.44
C TYR A 66 -6.94 -6.97 12.42
N ARG A 67 -7.52 -7.95 13.12
CA ARG A 67 -8.64 -7.70 14.06
C ARG A 67 -8.28 -6.90 15.30
N ASN A 68 -6.99 -6.68 15.55
CA ASN A 68 -6.49 -5.82 16.62
C ASN A 68 -6.19 -4.39 16.12
N ASP A 69 -6.78 -4.00 14.99
CA ASP A 69 -6.57 -2.73 14.30
C ASP A 69 -5.15 -2.50 13.76
N GLY A 70 -4.28 -3.52 13.80
CA GLY A 70 -3.02 -3.48 13.07
C GLY A 70 -3.25 -3.54 11.56
N PHE A 71 -2.30 -3.03 10.78
CA PHE A 71 -2.29 -3.15 9.33
C PHE A 71 -0.89 -3.01 8.75
N THR A 72 -0.73 -3.53 7.53
CA THR A 72 0.39 -3.23 6.65
C THR A 72 -0.17 -2.88 5.29
N ILE A 73 0.19 -1.71 4.78
CA ILE A 73 -0.18 -1.25 3.44
C ILE A 73 1.10 -0.91 2.70
N GLN A 74 1.36 -1.61 1.60
CA GLN A 74 2.54 -1.40 0.77
C GLN A 74 2.12 -0.96 -0.62
N TYR A 75 2.70 0.13 -1.10
CA TYR A 75 2.54 0.60 -2.47
C TYR A 75 3.87 0.43 -3.21
N THR A 76 3.83 -0.16 -4.40
CA THR A 76 5.01 -0.51 -5.21
C THR A 76 4.80 -0.11 -6.66
N GLU A 77 5.84 0.39 -7.31
CA GLU A 77 5.92 0.68 -8.74
C GLU A 77 7.12 -0.08 -9.33
N ILE A 78 6.96 -0.60 -10.54
CA ILE A 78 8.04 -1.17 -11.35
C ILE A 78 8.36 -0.23 -12.50
N HIS A 79 9.58 0.29 -12.56
CA HIS A 79 10.02 1.26 -13.58
C HIS A 79 10.83 0.58 -14.69
N THR A 80 10.78 1.13 -15.92
CA THR A 80 11.47 0.57 -17.10
C THR A 80 12.99 0.71 -17.04
N ASP A 81 13.48 1.82 -16.50
CA ASP A 81 14.92 2.13 -16.35
C ASP A 81 15.03 3.17 -15.23
N SER A 82 15.71 2.83 -14.13
CA SER A 82 16.01 3.80 -13.09
C SER A 82 17.43 4.34 -13.24
N THR A 83 17.57 5.66 -13.12
CA THR A 83 18.87 6.35 -13.12
C THR A 83 19.75 6.00 -11.91
N ASP A 84 19.17 5.47 -10.83
CA ASP A 84 19.87 5.07 -9.61
C ASP A 84 20.11 3.54 -9.50
N GLY A 85 19.72 2.77 -10.52
CA GLY A 85 19.84 1.31 -10.55
C GLY A 85 18.78 0.56 -9.72
N GLN A 86 17.81 1.25 -9.11
CA GLN A 86 16.63 0.64 -8.47
C GLN A 86 15.40 0.84 -9.33
N ASN A 87 15.00 -0.22 -10.04
CA ASN A 87 13.80 -0.22 -10.87
C ASN A 87 12.50 -0.40 -10.07
N VAL A 88 12.59 -0.43 -8.73
CA VAL A 88 11.46 -0.60 -7.83
C VAL A 88 11.37 0.62 -6.95
N TRP A 89 10.24 1.32 -7.04
CA TRP A 89 9.89 2.37 -6.11
C TRP A 89 8.81 1.83 -5.18
N GLN A 90 8.95 2.00 -3.87
CA GLN A 90 7.99 1.50 -2.90
C GLN A 90 7.98 2.29 -1.59
N CYS A 91 6.82 2.35 -0.95
CA CYS A 91 6.64 2.88 0.40
C CYS A 91 5.65 2.00 1.19
N ARG A 92 5.68 2.10 2.52
CA ARG A 92 4.84 1.25 3.38
C ARG A 92 4.33 1.99 4.61
N TRP A 93 3.07 1.75 4.97
CA TRP A 93 2.45 2.21 6.20
C TRP A 93 2.17 1.00 7.09
N ASP A 94 2.67 1.03 8.32
CA ASP A 94 2.51 -0.07 9.28
C ASP A 94 1.93 0.44 10.59
N ARG A 95 0.89 -0.24 11.07
CA ARG A 95 0.42 -0.16 12.45
C ARG A 95 0.54 -1.52 13.10
N GLN A 96 1.38 -1.59 14.13
CA GLN A 96 1.57 -2.76 14.97
C GLN A 96 0.87 -2.55 16.31
N SER A 97 -0.32 -3.12 16.45
CA SER A 97 -1.11 -3.05 17.68
C SER A 97 -0.92 -4.31 18.54
N SER A 98 -0.85 -4.15 19.86
CA SER A 98 -0.84 -5.24 20.84
C SER A 98 -1.64 -4.84 22.06
N THR A 99 -1.88 -5.76 22.99
CA THR A 99 -2.58 -5.49 24.26
C THR A 99 -1.86 -4.46 25.15
N HIS A 100 -0.58 -4.15 24.88
CA HIS A 100 0.24 -3.28 25.72
C HIS A 100 0.79 -2.04 25.01
N SER A 101 0.82 -2.02 23.69
CA SER A 101 1.32 -0.87 22.92
C SER A 101 0.85 -0.90 21.48
N THR A 102 0.70 0.29 20.90
CA THR A 102 0.57 0.51 19.47
C THR A 102 1.81 1.23 18.96
N ARG A 103 2.42 0.72 17.89
CA ARG A 103 3.55 1.36 17.22
C ARG A 103 3.18 1.57 15.75
N GLU A 104 3.38 2.79 15.28
CA GLU A 104 3.03 3.20 13.93
C GLU A 104 4.27 3.76 13.24
N HIS A 105 4.51 3.34 12.00
CA HIS A 105 5.67 3.77 11.24
C HIS A 105 5.36 3.87 9.75
N PHE A 106 6.04 4.79 9.09
CA PHE A 106 6.07 4.93 7.64
C PHE A 106 7.47 4.57 7.13
N HIS A 107 7.53 3.69 6.14
CA HIS A 107 8.74 3.38 5.40
C HIS A 107 8.78 4.23 4.14
N PRO A 108 9.72 5.19 4.02
CA PRO A 108 9.74 6.13 2.92
C PRO A 108 10.25 5.51 1.62
N PRO A 109 9.83 6.06 0.46
CA PRO A 109 10.39 5.71 -0.84
C PRO A 109 11.85 6.16 -1.00
N PRO A 110 12.56 5.69 -2.05
CA PRO A 110 12.10 4.72 -3.05
C PRO A 110 12.20 3.25 -2.60
N GLY A 111 12.93 2.95 -1.54
CA GLY A 111 13.23 1.57 -1.15
C GLY A 111 12.37 0.97 -0.05
N ALA A 112 11.35 1.69 0.45
CA ALA A 112 10.72 1.42 1.76
C ALA A 112 11.80 1.32 2.86
N GLY A 113 12.63 2.37 2.96
CA GLY A 113 13.85 2.43 3.77
C GLY A 113 13.61 2.46 5.29
N GLU A 114 14.52 3.10 6.02
CA GLU A 114 14.44 3.20 7.49
C GLU A 114 13.09 3.81 7.93
N PRO A 115 12.32 3.15 8.81
CA PRO A 115 11.03 3.65 9.23
C PRO A 115 11.12 4.94 10.02
N THR A 116 10.19 5.85 9.77
CA THR A 116 9.95 7.03 10.61
C THR A 116 8.70 6.83 11.44
N ASP A 117 8.75 7.25 12.72
CA ASP A 117 7.57 7.23 13.58
C ASP A 117 6.47 8.10 12.96
N SER A 118 5.25 7.57 12.95
CA SER A 118 4.09 8.20 12.33
C SER A 118 2.86 8.05 13.24
N GLN A 119 1.78 8.76 12.90
CA GLN A 119 0.48 8.55 13.53
C GLN A 119 -0.58 8.43 12.45
N PHE A 120 -1.40 7.40 12.51
CA PHE A 120 -2.45 7.16 11.52
C PHE A 120 -3.85 7.33 12.13
N PRO A 121 -4.87 7.64 11.33
CA PRO A 121 -6.25 7.67 11.80
C PRO A 121 -6.72 6.31 12.37
N ASP A 122 -7.61 6.31 13.37
CA ASP A 122 -8.12 5.05 13.94
C ASP A 122 -9.08 4.33 12.99
N ASP A 123 -9.97 5.06 12.30
CA ASP A 123 -10.94 4.47 11.37
C ASP A 123 -10.26 4.01 10.07
N TYR A 124 -10.52 2.76 9.67
CA TYR A 124 -9.90 2.16 8.48
C TYR A 124 -10.20 2.92 7.18
N ARG A 125 -11.35 3.61 7.08
CA ARG A 125 -11.70 4.40 5.90
C ARG A 125 -10.83 5.64 5.83
N SER A 126 -10.57 6.28 6.98
CA SER A 126 -9.67 7.42 7.07
C SER A 126 -8.23 7.04 6.72
N VAL A 127 -7.76 5.86 7.17
CA VAL A 127 -6.45 5.31 6.74
C VAL A 127 -6.43 5.07 5.23
N LEU A 128 -7.46 4.42 4.68
CA LEU A 128 -7.57 4.17 3.24
C LEU A 128 -7.57 5.48 2.43
N SER A 129 -8.33 6.49 2.87
CA SER A 129 -8.35 7.82 2.23
C SER A 129 -6.99 8.50 2.25
N MET A 130 -6.26 8.42 3.36
CA MET A 130 -4.89 8.94 3.49
C MET A 130 -3.95 8.26 2.49
N VAL A 131 -3.96 6.92 2.42
CA VAL A 131 -3.13 6.15 1.47
C VAL A 131 -3.48 6.50 0.02
N LEU A 132 -4.77 6.53 -0.33
CA LEU A 132 -5.21 6.85 -1.70
C LEU A 132 -4.88 8.28 -2.13
N ALA A 133 -4.78 9.21 -1.17
CA ALA A 133 -4.30 10.57 -1.40
C ALA A 133 -2.79 10.59 -1.65
N ALA A 134 -2.01 9.82 -0.88
CA ALA A 134 -0.56 9.69 -1.09
C ALA A 134 -0.24 9.06 -2.46
N VAL A 135 -0.96 8.00 -2.86
CA VAL A 135 -0.81 7.38 -4.19
C VAL A 135 -1.18 8.37 -5.31
N ARG A 136 -2.23 9.19 -5.12
CA ARG A 136 -2.60 10.24 -6.09
C ARG A 136 -1.48 11.27 -6.25
N ALA A 137 -0.95 11.80 -5.15
CA ALA A 137 0.13 12.76 -5.18
C ALA A 137 1.37 12.18 -5.89
N ARG A 138 1.70 10.91 -5.62
CA ARG A 138 2.79 10.23 -6.29
C ARG A 138 2.57 10.09 -7.81
N ILE A 139 1.36 9.75 -8.26
CA ILE A 139 1.03 9.72 -9.69
C ILE A 139 1.27 11.10 -10.33
N GLU A 140 0.86 12.18 -9.66
CA GLU A 140 1.06 13.56 -10.13
C GLU A 140 2.56 13.90 -10.23
N GLU A 141 3.37 13.51 -9.23
CA GLU A 141 4.83 13.64 -9.26
C GLU A 141 5.46 12.88 -10.44
N CYS A 142 5.02 11.64 -10.72
CA CYS A 142 5.52 10.88 -11.87
C CYS A 142 5.31 11.62 -13.19
N TRP A 143 4.16 12.27 -13.39
CA TRP A 143 3.90 13.05 -14.59
C TRP A 143 4.75 14.32 -14.68
N GLN A 144 4.97 15.00 -13.55
CA GLN A 144 5.87 16.15 -13.50
C GLN A 144 7.30 15.76 -13.88
N ASP A 145 7.81 14.68 -13.30
CA ASP A 145 9.14 14.14 -13.63
C ASP A 145 9.24 13.78 -15.12
N TYR A 146 8.18 13.19 -15.69
CA TYR A 146 8.13 12.84 -17.12
C TYR A 146 8.14 14.07 -18.04
N GLU A 147 7.40 15.13 -17.69
CA GLU A 147 7.37 16.38 -18.47
C GLU A 147 8.68 17.17 -18.38
N GLU A 148 9.42 17.06 -17.28
CA GLU A 148 10.71 17.72 -17.10
C GLU A 148 11.87 16.97 -17.78
N THR A 149 11.73 15.65 -17.99
CA THR A 149 12.79 14.78 -18.53
C THR A 149 12.55 14.26 -19.95
N GLY A 150 11.32 14.37 -20.47
CA GLY A 150 10.91 13.94 -21.83
C GLY A 150 11.00 15.04 -22.88
#